data_AF-A0A071M5P6-F1
#
_entry.id   AF-A0A071M5P6-F1
#
_cell.length_a   1.000
_cell.length_b   1.000
_cell.length_c   1.000
_cell.angle_alpha   90.00
_cell.angle_beta   90.00
_cell.angle_gamma   90.00
#
_symmetry.space_group_name_H-M   'P 1'
#
loop_
_entity.id
_entity.type
_entity.pdbx_description
1 polymer ?
#
loop_
_entity_poly.entity_id
_entity_poly.type
_entity_poly.pdbx_seq_one_letter_code
_entity_poly.pdbx_strand_id
1 'polypeptide(L)'
;MIRTIAALAALSALTCTANATDTDLGTARATQRYVSPGIANVTTAAAPLRDSTSPDARCRELAARIDAVTHAPDRGHKVVRRVGPDGKPRNELHAYDKRADLETEHQRLGCR
;
A
#
# COMPACT_ATOMS: atom_id res chain seq x y z
N MET A 1 57.00 33.22 -3.37
CA MET A 1 56.79 33.62 -4.78
C MET A 1 55.28 33.65 -5.02
N ILE A 2 54.60 34.80 -4.84
CA ILE A 2 54.08 35.69 -5.91
C ILE A 2 53.16 34.89 -6.87
N ARG A 3 51.84 34.79 -6.61
CA ARG A 3 50.70 35.64 -7.06
C ARG A 3 50.27 35.47 -8.55
N THR A 4 48.97 35.17 -8.73
CA THR A 4 48.04 35.51 -9.86
C THR A 4 48.30 34.79 -11.21
N ILE A 5 47.34 34.32 -12.04
CA ILE A 5 46.10 34.92 -12.60
C ILE A 5 45.12 33.80 -13.03
N ALA A 6 43.85 34.20 -13.13
CA ALA A 6 42.60 33.45 -13.26
C ALA A 6 42.29 32.70 -14.58
N ALA A 7 41.32 31.78 -14.44
CA ALA A 7 40.19 31.47 -15.33
C ALA A 7 40.46 31.06 -16.80
N LEU A 8 40.07 29.84 -17.13
CA LEU A 8 39.28 29.60 -18.35
C LEU A 8 38.23 28.51 -18.09
N ALA A 9 36.97 28.91 -18.32
CA ALA A 9 35.78 28.09 -18.33
C ALA A 9 35.61 27.35 -19.68
N ALA A 10 34.70 26.38 -19.69
CA ALA A 10 34.23 25.55 -20.81
C ALA A 10 35.22 24.42 -21.21
N LEU A 11 34.85 23.17 -21.41
CA LEU A 11 33.67 22.50 -21.99
C LEU A 11 33.42 21.19 -21.19
N SER A 12 32.26 20.57 -21.06
CA SER A 12 30.97 20.70 -21.74
C SER A 12 29.93 20.01 -20.86
N ALA A 13 28.83 20.71 -20.66
CA ALA A 13 27.63 20.20 -20.01
C ALA A 13 27.14 18.92 -20.71
N LEU A 14 27.05 17.81 -19.97
CA LEU A 14 26.06 16.76 -20.25
C LEU A 14 24.78 17.14 -19.50
N THR A 15 24.19 18.26 -19.93
CA THR A 15 22.76 18.50 -19.74
C THR A 15 22.04 17.47 -20.58
N CYS A 16 21.58 16.39 -19.92
CA CYS A 16 20.57 15.52 -20.49
C CYS A 16 19.29 16.35 -20.57
N THR A 17 19.08 17.01 -21.71
CA THR A 17 17.81 17.67 -22.05
C THR A 17 16.79 16.57 -22.27
N ALA A 18 16.19 16.07 -21.19
CA ALA A 18 14.87 15.46 -21.30
C ALA A 18 13.92 16.62 -21.61
N ASN A 19 13.58 16.78 -22.90
CA ASN A 19 12.53 17.69 -23.33
C ASN A 19 11.23 17.26 -22.65
N ALA A 20 10.94 17.87 -21.50
CA ALA A 20 9.62 17.85 -20.88
C ALA A 20 8.88 19.13 -21.27
N THR A 21 8.66 19.29 -22.57
CA THR A 21 7.63 20.16 -23.11
C THR A 21 6.58 19.24 -23.70
N ASP A 22 5.57 18.94 -22.89
CA ASP A 22 4.19 19.21 -23.28
C ASP A 22 3.27 18.92 -22.09
N THR A 23 2.99 19.98 -21.35
CA THR A 23 1.62 20.26 -20.94
C THR A 23 0.76 20.30 -22.20
N ASP A 24 0.27 19.13 -22.64
CA ASP A 24 -0.85 19.07 -23.55
C ASP A 24 -2.02 18.36 -22.87
N LEU A 25 -2.95 19.21 -22.45
CA LEU A 25 -4.26 18.92 -21.92
C LEU A 25 -5.10 18.34 -23.07
N GLY A 26 -4.99 17.05 -23.35
CA GLY A 26 -5.81 16.44 -24.39
C GLY A 26 -5.39 15.03 -24.78
N THR A 27 -5.97 14.03 -24.11
CA THR A 27 -6.16 12.68 -24.66
C THR A 27 -5.00 12.13 -25.50
N ALA A 28 -3.82 11.96 -24.89
CA ALA A 28 -2.82 11.08 -25.47
C ALA A 28 -3.44 9.69 -25.58
N ARG A 29 -3.80 9.30 -26.81
CA ARG A 29 -4.32 7.97 -27.12
C ARG A 29 -3.29 6.98 -26.60
N ALA A 30 -3.59 6.34 -25.48
CA ALA A 30 -2.73 5.33 -24.87
C ALA A 30 -2.45 4.30 -25.97
N THR A 31 -1.21 4.26 -26.45
CA THR A 31 -0.76 3.17 -27.30
C THR A 31 -0.95 1.92 -26.46
N GLN A 32 -1.94 1.10 -26.81
CA GLN A 32 -2.19 -0.18 -26.15
C GLN A 32 -1.00 -1.09 -26.46
N ARG A 33 0.07 -0.94 -25.69
CA ARG A 33 1.21 -1.84 -25.71
C ARG A 33 0.70 -3.19 -25.24
N TYR A 34 0.96 -4.25 -26.00
CA TYR A 34 0.67 -5.60 -25.55
C TYR A 34 1.43 -5.85 -24.24
N VAL A 35 0.69 -6.06 -23.16
CA VAL A 35 1.24 -6.45 -21.86
C VAL A 35 0.95 -7.93 -21.72
N SER A 36 2.00 -8.74 -21.56
CA SER A 36 1.81 -10.16 -21.31
C SER A 36 1.05 -10.36 -19.99
N PRO A 37 0.24 -11.43 -19.85
CA PRO A 37 -0.49 -11.69 -18.61
C PRO A 37 0.41 -11.70 -17.36
N GLY A 38 1.65 -12.19 -17.50
CA GLY A 38 2.64 -12.17 -16.43
C GLY A 38 3.06 -10.75 -16.01
N ILE A 39 3.35 -9.87 -16.97
CA ILE A 39 3.69 -8.48 -16.66
C ILE A 39 2.49 -7.77 -16.04
N ALA A 40 1.27 -7.99 -16.54
CA ALA A 40 0.05 -7.40 -15.97
C ALA A 40 -0.19 -7.81 -14.51
N ASN A 41 0.11 -9.08 -14.18
CA ASN A 41 -0.05 -9.58 -12.82
C ASN A 41 1.00 -8.99 -11.88
N VAL A 42 2.26 -8.90 -12.33
CA VAL A 42 3.35 -8.29 -11.54
C VAL A 42 3.12 -6.79 -11.35
N THR A 43 2.72 -6.05 -12.38
CA THR A 43 2.47 -4.61 -12.26
C THR A 43 1.28 -4.29 -11.37
N THR A 44 0.26 -5.15 -11.36
CA THR A 44 -0.89 -5.02 -10.45
C THR A 44 -0.50 -5.35 -9.02
N ALA A 45 0.30 -6.40 -8.82
CA ALA A 45 0.83 -6.77 -7.50
C ALA A 45 1.83 -5.74 -6.94
N ALA A 46 2.58 -5.07 -7.81
CA ALA A 46 3.56 -4.03 -7.46
C ALA A 46 2.96 -2.61 -7.46
N ALA A 47 1.66 -2.46 -7.75
CA ALA A 47 1.02 -1.16 -7.72
C ALA A 47 1.13 -0.57 -6.30
N PRO A 48 1.50 0.71 -6.15
CA PRO A 48 1.49 1.37 -4.85
C PRO A 48 0.13 1.21 -4.21
N LEU A 49 0.12 0.77 -2.95
CA LEU A 49 -1.09 0.61 -2.19
C LEU A 49 -1.81 1.96 -2.15
N ARG A 50 -3.07 1.97 -2.56
CA ARG A 50 -3.91 3.17 -2.51
C ARG A 50 -4.04 3.55 -1.05
N ASP A 51 -3.49 4.71 -0.65
CA ASP A 51 -3.80 5.29 0.64
C ASP A 51 -5.32 5.33 0.78
N SER A 52 -5.84 4.73 1.86
CA SER A 52 -7.27 4.70 2.11
C SER A 52 -7.78 6.14 2.17
N THR A 53 -8.46 6.59 1.12
CA THR A 53 -8.94 7.97 0.97
C THR A 53 -10.10 8.32 1.91
N SER A 54 -10.42 7.46 2.88
CA SER A 54 -11.52 7.69 3.80
C SER A 54 -11.27 8.99 4.59
N PRO A 55 -12.27 9.89 4.68
CA PRO A 55 -12.15 11.10 5.48
C PRO A 55 -12.03 10.78 6.99
N ASP A 56 -12.57 9.63 7.42
CA ASP A 56 -12.52 9.16 8.80
C ASP A 56 -11.15 8.57 9.14
N ALA A 57 -10.51 9.14 10.17
CA ALA A 57 -9.25 8.65 10.70
C ALA A 57 -9.33 7.18 11.17
N ARG A 58 -10.48 6.76 11.72
CA ARG A 58 -10.66 5.39 12.20
C ARG A 58 -10.69 4.38 11.04
N CYS A 59 -11.37 4.72 9.95
CA CYS A 59 -11.36 3.91 8.74
C CYS A 59 -9.96 3.80 8.14
N ARG A 60 -9.18 4.89 8.13
CA ARG A 60 -7.79 4.86 7.65
C ARG A 60 -6.91 3.96 8.50
N GLU A 61 -7.04 4.04 9.82
CA GLU A 61 -6.31 3.17 10.75
C GLU A 61 -6.66 1.70 10.52
N LEU A 62 -7.94 1.37 10.37
CA LEU A 62 -8.38 -0.01 10.11
C LEU A 62 -7.86 -0.53 8.78
N ALA A 63 -7.92 0.27 7.71
CA ALA A 63 -7.36 -0.10 6.41
C ALA A 63 -5.86 -0.39 6.50
N ALA A 64 -5.10 0.47 7.18
CA ALA A 64 -3.66 0.25 7.39
C ALA A 64 -3.37 -1.02 8.22
N ARG A 65 -4.21 -1.33 9.21
CA ARG A 65 -4.07 -2.56 10.02
C ARG A 65 -4.42 -3.81 9.24
N ILE A 66 -5.43 -3.77 8.35
CA ILE A 66 -5.78 -4.86 7.43
C ILE A 66 -4.63 -5.12 6.47
N ASP A 67 -4.03 -4.07 5.94
CA ASP A 67 -2.88 -4.18 5.05
C ASP A 67 -1.65 -4.79 5.77
N ALA A 68 -1.34 -4.30 6.98
CA ALA A 68 -0.23 -4.82 7.77
C ALA A 68 -0.32 -6.34 8.01
N VAL A 69 -1.52 -6.88 8.24
CA VAL A 69 -1.74 -8.33 8.44
C VAL A 69 -1.88 -9.12 7.13
N THR A 70 -1.94 -8.44 5.98
CA THR A 70 -1.98 -9.12 4.66
C THR A 70 -0.64 -9.78 4.34
N HIS A 71 0.48 -9.15 4.71
CA HIS A 71 1.82 -9.69 4.50
C HIS A 71 2.27 -10.65 5.61
N ALA A 72 1.70 -10.53 6.81
CA ALA A 72 1.98 -11.38 7.96
C ALA A 72 0.66 -11.83 8.62
N PRO A 73 0.04 -12.92 8.13
CA PRO A 73 -1.27 -13.35 8.61
C PRO A 73 -1.21 -13.85 10.06
N ASP A 74 -1.91 -13.16 10.95
CA ASP A 74 -2.10 -13.52 12.35
C ASP A 74 -3.42 -14.27 12.52
N ARG A 75 -3.33 -15.60 12.43
CA ARG A 75 -4.46 -16.53 12.53
C ARG A 75 -4.07 -17.75 13.33
N GLY A 76 -5.00 -18.32 14.07
CA GLY A 76 -4.72 -19.48 14.89
C GLY A 76 -5.88 -19.88 15.78
N HIS A 77 -5.55 -20.54 16.89
CA HIS A 77 -6.52 -20.93 17.89
C HIS A 77 -6.10 -20.39 19.25
N LYS A 78 -7.06 -19.88 20.00
CA LYS A 78 -6.87 -19.46 21.39
C LYS A 78 -7.88 -20.18 22.28
N VAL A 79 -7.43 -20.57 23.46
CA VAL A 79 -8.33 -21.13 24.48
C VAL A 79 -9.06 -19.97 25.14
N VAL A 80 -10.38 -19.94 24.99
CA VAL A 80 -11.25 -18.95 25.64
C VAL A 80 -12.07 -19.62 26.72
N ARG A 81 -12.26 -18.91 27.83
CA ARG A 81 -13.16 -19.36 28.88
C ARG A 81 -14.59 -18.95 28.49
N ARG A 82 -15.48 -19.92 28.33
CA ARG A 82 -16.92 -19.70 28.09
C ARG A 82 -17.74 -20.40 29.17
N VAL A 83 -18.94 -19.88 29.40
CA VAL A 83 -19.93 -20.51 30.27
C VAL A 83 -20.78 -21.40 29.37
N GLY A 84 -20.79 -22.71 29.67
CA GLY A 84 -21.62 -23.65 28.94
C GLY A 84 -23.11 -23.41 29.21
N PRO A 85 -24.01 -24.03 28.42
CA PRO A 85 -25.45 -23.95 28.66
C PRO A 85 -25.86 -24.56 30.02
N ASP A 86 -24.99 -25.36 30.63
CA ASP A 86 -25.12 -25.92 31.98
C ASP A 86 -24.67 -24.94 33.10
N GLY A 87 -24.28 -23.71 32.75
CA GLY A 87 -23.80 -22.70 33.70
C GLY A 87 -22.37 -22.94 34.20
N LYS A 88 -21.68 -23.98 33.74
CA LYS A 88 -20.32 -24.32 34.19
C LYS A 88 -19.27 -23.65 33.31
N PRO A 89 -18.17 -23.13 33.89
CA PRO A 89 -17.07 -22.58 33.11
C PRO A 89 -16.33 -23.72 32.39
N ARG A 90 -16.08 -23.52 31.09
CA ARG A 90 -15.37 -24.46 30.22
C ARG A 90 -14.32 -23.71 29.41
N ASN A 91 -13.22 -24.39 29.13
CA ASN A 91 -12.20 -23.90 28.21
C ASN A 91 -12.53 -24.42 26.82
N GLU A 92 -12.78 -23.52 25.87
CA GLU A 92 -13.12 -23.85 24.50
C GLU A 92 -12.02 -23.37 23.56
N LEU A 93 -11.66 -24.20 22.58
CA LEU A 93 -10.72 -23.80 21.54
C LEU A 93 -11.47 -22.94 20.52
N HIS A 94 -11.07 -21.68 20.38
CA HIS A 94 -11.67 -20.74 19.46
C HIS A 94 -10.67 -20.38 18.36
N ALA A 95 -11.06 -20.63 17.11
CA ALA A 95 -10.33 -20.14 15.96
C ALA A 95 -10.45 -18.60 15.90
N TYR A 96 -9.37 -17.92 15.60
CA TYR A 96 -9.36 -16.50 15.35
C TYR A 96 -8.62 -16.21 14.04
N ASP A 97 -9.07 -15.16 13.36
CA ASP A 97 -8.41 -14.59 12.20
C ASP A 97 -8.44 -13.08 12.35
N LYS A 98 -7.28 -12.49 12.66
CA LYS A 98 -7.18 -11.06 12.95
C LYS A 98 -7.53 -10.21 11.73
N ARG A 99 -7.25 -10.69 10.53
CA ARG A 99 -7.61 -9.98 9.31
C ARG A 99 -9.13 -9.97 9.15
N ALA A 100 -9.78 -11.13 9.30
CA ALA A 100 -11.24 -11.22 9.23
C ALA A 100 -11.93 -10.35 10.31
N ASP A 101 -11.38 -10.33 11.52
CA ASP A 101 -11.89 -9.48 12.61
C ASP A 101 -11.80 -7.99 12.25
N LEU A 102 -10.68 -7.54 11.69
CA LEU A 102 -10.49 -6.15 11.25
C LEU A 102 -11.37 -5.78 10.05
N GLU A 103 -11.51 -6.69 9.07
CA GLU A 103 -12.41 -6.50 7.93
C GLU A 103 -13.87 -6.39 8.38
N THR A 104 -14.27 -7.20 9.37
CA THR A 104 -15.61 -7.12 9.99
C THR A 104 -15.81 -5.78 10.69
N GLU A 105 -14.82 -5.28 11.42
CA GLU A 105 -14.88 -3.95 12.05
C GLU A 105 -14.98 -2.84 11.00
N HIS A 106 -14.16 -2.90 9.95
CA HIS A 106 -14.17 -1.96 8.84
C HIS A 106 -15.55 -1.90 8.15
N GLN A 107 -16.18 -3.06 7.91
CA GLN A 107 -17.54 -3.14 7.36
C GLN A 107 -18.60 -2.62 8.33
N ARG A 108 -18.49 -2.96 9.62
CA ARG A 108 -19.44 -2.52 10.65
C ARG A 108 -19.46 -0.99 10.82
N LEU A 109 -18.31 -0.34 10.64
CA LEU A 109 -18.19 1.12 10.65
C LEU A 109 -18.63 1.77 9.33
N GLY A 110 -18.95 0.98 8.30
CA GLY A 110 -19.37 1.50 6.99
C GLY A 110 -18.24 2.18 6.21
N CYS A 111 -16.99 1.86 6.53
CA CYS A 111 -15.83 2.37 5.82
C CYS A 111 -15.86 1.91 4.36
N ARG A 112 -15.66 2.85 3.43
CA ARG A 112 -15.65 2.62 1.97
C ARG A 112 -14.27 2.82 1.38
#